data_AF-A0A2T7KGE6-F1
#
_entry.id   AF-A0A2T7KGE6-F1
#
_cell.length_a   1.000
_cell.length_b   1.000
_cell.length_c   1.000
_cell.angle_alpha   90.00
_cell.angle_beta   90.00
_cell.angle_gamma   90.00
#
_symmetry.space_group_name_H-M   'P 1'
#
loop_
_entity.id
_entity.type
_entity.pdbx_description
1 polymer ?
#
loop_
_entity_poly.entity_id
_entity_poly.type
_entity_poly.pdbx_seq_one_letter_code
_entity_poly.pdbx_strand_id
1 'polypeptide(L)'
;MRRFVDVPLPGGATPPVPQGAAAEQMPLPADRQEQEPPPRSPQPSRYKGDLPFEARMRMTSLVIMKRRTTDPVYNADHRTFMDDARIAVSIAKGVPFDDIDPSDGTDLRHHVYLANRESWREHVEGHGWSEHYDRPAYEEAFAYWAARRPQFTEGDNWVADLIPTHTRTERQAP
;
A
#
# COMPACT_ATOMS: atom_id res chain seq x y z
N MET A 1 -26.66 19.51 36.15
CA MET A 1 -27.14 20.49 35.16
C MET A 1 -26.48 21.85 35.40
N ARG A 2 -25.48 22.23 34.58
CA ARG A 2 -24.91 23.58 34.42
C ARG A 2 -24.38 23.64 32.97
N ARG A 3 -25.15 24.24 32.05
CA ARG A 3 -25.00 25.59 31.45
C ARG A 3 -23.72 25.76 30.61
N PHE A 4 -23.92 25.62 29.30
CA PHE A 4 -23.11 26.17 28.22
C PHE A 4 -23.22 27.70 28.21
N VAL A 5 -22.12 28.37 27.83
CA VAL A 5 -22.08 29.82 27.58
C VAL A 5 -21.99 30.04 26.07
N ASP A 6 -22.96 30.80 25.55
CA ASP A 6 -23.06 31.34 24.20
C ASP A 6 -21.94 32.32 23.86
N VAL A 7 -21.47 32.28 22.62
CA VAL A 7 -20.70 33.38 21.99
C VAL A 7 -21.36 33.71 20.64
N PRO A 8 -21.82 34.96 20.41
CA PRO A 8 -22.53 35.35 19.19
C PRO A 8 -21.61 35.84 18.05
N LEU A 9 -22.07 35.60 16.81
CA LEU A 9 -21.55 36.08 15.53
C LEU A 9 -21.90 37.58 15.30
N PRO A 10 -21.01 38.37 14.68
CA PRO A 10 -21.40 39.63 14.04
C PRO A 10 -21.68 39.45 12.54
N GLY A 11 -22.82 39.97 12.10
CA GLY A 11 -23.29 39.95 10.71
C GLY A 11 -22.81 41.12 9.84
N GLY A 12 -22.84 40.86 8.53
CA GLY A 12 -23.40 41.73 7.48
C GLY A 12 -22.75 43.07 7.17
N ALA A 13 -22.05 43.14 6.03
CA ALA A 13 -22.15 44.26 5.07
C ALA A 13 -21.53 43.86 3.72
N THR A 14 -22.37 43.78 2.67
CA THR A 14 -21.97 43.65 1.25
C THR A 14 -21.49 44.99 0.70
N PRO A 15 -20.32 45.06 0.03
CA PRO A 15 -19.96 46.21 -0.81
C PRO A 15 -20.46 46.06 -2.27
N PRO A 16 -20.73 47.17 -2.96
CA PRO A 16 -21.36 47.19 -4.30
C PRO A 16 -20.39 46.89 -5.45
N VAL A 17 -20.96 46.39 -6.55
CA VAL A 17 -20.33 46.18 -7.86
C VAL A 17 -20.08 47.52 -8.56
N PRO A 18 -18.88 47.79 -9.08
CA PRO A 18 -18.68 48.79 -10.14
C PRO A 18 -18.69 48.12 -11.52
N GLN A 19 -19.63 48.53 -12.38
CA GLN A 19 -19.63 48.25 -13.82
C GLN A 19 -18.93 49.39 -14.58
N GLY A 20 -17.96 49.01 -15.43
CA GLY A 20 -17.64 49.69 -16.69
C GLY A 20 -16.62 50.83 -16.66
N ALA A 21 -15.41 50.57 -17.17
CA ALA A 21 -14.81 51.32 -18.29
C ALA A 21 -13.35 50.85 -18.56
N ALA A 22 -13.01 50.82 -19.85
CA ALA A 22 -11.67 50.76 -20.44
C ALA A 22 -10.86 49.45 -20.30
N ALA A 23 -10.99 48.62 -21.34
CA ALA A 23 -10.01 47.61 -21.70
C ALA A 23 -8.74 48.30 -22.24
N GLU A 24 -7.71 48.44 -21.40
CA GLU A 24 -6.34 48.62 -21.89
C GLU A 24 -5.75 47.24 -22.17
N GLN A 25 -5.61 46.96 -23.47
CA GLN A 25 -4.91 45.80 -24.00
C GLN A 25 -3.42 45.96 -23.69
N MET A 26 -2.91 45.22 -22.71
CA MET A 26 -1.47 44.97 -22.63
C MET A 26 -1.08 43.86 -23.61
N PRO A 27 -0.06 44.05 -24.45
CA PRO A 27 0.43 43.02 -25.34
C PRO A 27 1.09 41.89 -24.54
N LEU A 28 0.59 40.67 -24.74
CA LEU A 28 1.20 39.43 -24.27
C LEU A 28 2.61 39.30 -24.86
N PRO A 29 3.66 38.99 -24.07
CA PRO A 29 4.90 38.48 -24.61
C PRO A 29 4.65 37.10 -25.22
N ALA A 30 4.71 37.03 -26.55
CA ALA A 30 4.81 35.80 -27.30
C ALA A 30 6.17 35.15 -27.01
N ASP A 31 6.20 34.26 -26.01
CA ASP A 31 7.13 33.13 -25.91
C ASP A 31 6.89 32.39 -24.58
N ARG A 32 5.77 31.68 -24.50
CA ARG A 32 5.65 30.48 -23.67
C ARG A 32 5.39 29.33 -24.62
N GLN A 33 6.47 28.78 -25.17
CA GLN A 33 6.44 27.44 -25.70
C GLN A 33 5.96 26.53 -24.58
N GLU A 34 4.76 25.97 -24.76
CA GLU A 34 4.32 24.76 -24.08
C GLU A 34 5.38 23.69 -24.34
N GLN A 35 6.34 23.54 -23.42
CA GLN A 35 7.17 22.35 -23.39
C GLN A 35 6.25 21.20 -23.01
N GLU A 36 5.80 20.45 -24.02
CA GLU A 36 5.27 19.10 -23.83
C GLU A 36 6.24 18.32 -22.92
N PRO A 37 5.76 17.68 -21.85
CA PRO A 37 6.62 16.77 -21.10
C PRO A 37 7.14 15.71 -22.08
N PRO A 38 8.45 15.40 -22.06
CA PRO A 38 9.01 14.43 -23.00
C PRO A 38 8.25 13.09 -22.87
N PRO A 39 8.03 12.37 -23.98
CA PRO A 39 7.35 11.09 -23.95
C PRO A 39 8.08 10.19 -22.95
N ARG A 40 7.35 9.69 -21.94
CA ARG A 40 7.88 8.68 -21.03
C ARG A 40 8.32 7.49 -21.87
N SER A 41 9.62 7.29 -22.00
CA SER A 41 10.18 6.05 -22.51
C SER A 41 9.55 4.89 -21.73
N PRO A 42 9.09 3.81 -22.39
CA PRO A 42 8.58 2.66 -21.69
C PRO A 42 9.71 2.09 -20.84
N GLN A 43 9.59 2.24 -19.52
CA GLN A 43 10.46 1.58 -18.57
C GLN A 43 10.36 0.08 -18.85
N PRO A 44 11.48 -0.64 -19.09
CA PRO A 44 11.44 -2.08 -19.25
C PRO A 44 10.97 -2.69 -17.93
N SER A 45 9.74 -3.17 -17.94
CA SER A 45 9.15 -3.97 -16.87
C SER A 45 10.11 -5.11 -16.51
N ARG A 46 10.70 -5.04 -15.31
CA ARG A 46 11.50 -6.13 -14.70
C ARG A 46 10.65 -7.31 -14.23
N TYR A 47 9.40 -7.46 -14.68
CA TYR A 47 8.65 -8.70 -14.51
C TYR A 47 8.97 -9.68 -15.63
N LYS A 48 9.94 -10.57 -15.37
CA LYS A 48 10.11 -11.81 -16.13
C LYS A 48 8.92 -12.72 -15.83
N GLY A 49 7.93 -12.69 -16.71
CA GLY A 49 6.77 -13.55 -16.67
C GLY A 49 5.76 -13.07 -17.70
N ASP A 50 6.00 -13.38 -18.97
CA ASP A 50 5.06 -13.11 -20.06
C ASP A 50 3.84 -14.02 -19.91
N LEU A 51 2.92 -13.62 -19.04
CA LEU A 51 1.55 -14.11 -19.12
C LEU A 51 0.94 -13.53 -20.41
N PRO A 52 0.31 -14.36 -21.27
CA PRO A 52 -0.32 -13.87 -22.48
C PRO A 52 -1.32 -12.75 -22.14
N PHE A 53 -1.50 -11.79 -23.04
CA PHE A 53 -2.39 -10.62 -22.85
C PHE A 53 -3.77 -11.03 -22.32
N GLU A 54 -4.29 -12.18 -22.74
CA GLU A 54 -5.54 -12.76 -22.25
C GLU A 54 -5.49 -13.15 -20.76
N ALA A 55 -4.39 -13.72 -20.29
CA ALA A 55 -4.18 -14.03 -18.88
C ALA A 55 -4.01 -12.75 -18.04
N ARG A 56 -3.36 -11.72 -18.58
CA ARG A 56 -3.29 -10.39 -17.97
C ARG A 56 -4.68 -9.76 -17.88
N MET A 57 -5.46 -9.77 -18.96
CA MET A 57 -6.83 -9.24 -18.98
C MET A 57 -7.78 -10.02 -18.07
N ARG A 58 -7.65 -11.35 -17.96
CA ARG A 58 -8.42 -12.15 -16.99
C ARG A 58 -8.05 -11.79 -15.55
N MET A 59 -6.76 -11.68 -15.24
CA MET A 59 -6.27 -11.20 -13.94
C MET A 59 -6.78 -9.78 -13.63
N THR A 60 -6.69 -8.86 -14.58
CA THR A 60 -7.21 -7.49 -14.42
C THR A 60 -8.74 -7.50 -14.27
N SER A 61 -9.47 -8.38 -14.95
CA SER A 61 -10.93 -8.51 -14.78
C SER A 61 -11.30 -9.08 -13.40
N LEU A 62 -10.51 -10.01 -12.85
CA LEU A 62 -10.69 -10.53 -11.49
C LEU A 62 -10.35 -9.46 -10.44
N VAL A 63 -9.34 -8.63 -10.70
CA VAL A 63 -8.97 -7.52 -9.82
C VAL A 63 -9.97 -6.36 -9.90
N ILE A 64 -10.55 -6.08 -11.07
CA ILE A 64 -11.58 -5.04 -11.29
C ILE A 64 -12.98 -5.50 -10.83
N MET A 65 -13.27 -6.81 -10.85
CA MET A 65 -14.50 -7.39 -10.30
C MET A 65 -14.48 -7.57 -8.78
N LYS A 66 -13.57 -6.91 -8.06
CA LYS A 66 -13.64 -6.75 -6.60
C LYS A 66 -14.76 -5.80 -6.18
N ARG A 67 -15.95 -5.93 -6.79
CA ARG A 67 -17.20 -5.48 -6.18
C ARG A 67 -17.39 -6.40 -4.99
N ARG A 68 -17.06 -5.90 -3.79
CA ARG A 68 -17.65 -6.42 -2.56
C ARG A 68 -19.15 -6.38 -2.80
N THR A 69 -19.74 -7.53 -3.07
CA THR A 69 -21.20 -7.64 -3.09
C THR A 69 -21.62 -7.30 -1.65
N THR A 70 -22.70 -6.54 -1.47
CA THR A 70 -23.21 -6.22 -0.12
C THR A 70 -23.73 -7.48 0.58
N ASP A 71 -23.77 -8.61 -0.12
CA ASP A 71 -24.19 -9.90 0.40
C ASP A 71 -23.10 -10.52 1.28
N PRO A 72 -23.34 -10.64 2.60
CA PRO A 72 -22.38 -11.25 3.51
C PRO A 72 -22.16 -12.74 3.23
N VAL A 73 -23.15 -13.47 2.70
CA VAL A 73 -23.05 -14.90 2.40
C VAL A 73 -22.07 -15.12 1.26
N TYR A 74 -22.27 -14.40 0.15
CA TYR A 74 -21.34 -14.43 -0.98
C TYR A 74 -19.90 -14.10 -0.54
N ASN A 75 -19.70 -13.10 0.32
CA ASN A 75 -18.36 -12.74 0.78
C ASN A 75 -17.72 -13.83 1.66
N ALA A 76 -18.51 -14.52 2.48
CA ALA A 76 -18.02 -15.65 3.27
C ALA A 76 -17.64 -16.82 2.36
N ASP A 77 -18.54 -17.22 1.46
CA ASP A 77 -18.29 -18.31 0.50
C ASP A 77 -17.09 -18.02 -0.39
N HIS A 78 -16.95 -16.78 -0.85
CA HIS A 78 -15.80 -16.37 -1.66
C HIS A 78 -14.48 -16.44 -0.88
N ARG A 79 -14.47 -16.07 0.41
CA ARG A 79 -13.26 -16.21 1.25
C ARG A 79 -12.88 -17.67 1.41
N THR A 80 -13.85 -18.52 1.81
CA THR A 80 -13.63 -19.96 1.93
C THR A 80 -13.10 -20.55 0.64
N PHE A 81 -13.70 -20.22 -0.51
CA PHE A 81 -13.23 -20.67 -1.82
C PHE A 81 -11.77 -20.24 -2.09
N MET A 82 -11.41 -19.00 -1.76
CA MET A 82 -10.04 -18.51 -1.96
C MET A 82 -9.04 -19.18 -1.01
N ASP A 83 -9.45 -19.47 0.23
CA ASP A 83 -8.62 -20.15 1.22
C ASP A 83 -8.40 -21.62 0.82
N ASP A 84 -9.46 -22.33 0.41
CA ASP A 84 -9.38 -23.69 -0.17
C ASP A 84 -8.48 -23.74 -1.41
N ALA A 85 -8.59 -22.75 -2.29
CA ALA A 85 -7.75 -22.66 -3.48
C ALA A 85 -6.28 -22.47 -3.12
N ARG A 86 -5.95 -21.66 -2.10
CA ARG A 86 -4.56 -21.49 -1.63
C ARG A 86 -4.04 -22.77 -0.99
N ILE A 87 -4.82 -23.45 -0.17
CA ILE A 87 -4.47 -24.76 0.41
C ILE A 87 -4.16 -25.75 -0.72
N ALA A 88 -5.02 -25.87 -1.73
CA ALA A 88 -4.82 -26.75 -2.87
C ALA A 88 -3.53 -26.43 -3.64
N VAL A 89 -3.23 -25.13 -3.85
CA VAL A 89 -1.98 -24.70 -4.49
C VAL A 89 -0.76 -25.06 -3.63
N SER A 90 -0.81 -24.88 -2.31
CA SER A 90 0.28 -25.24 -1.41
C SER A 90 0.54 -26.74 -1.40
N ILE A 91 -0.52 -27.57 -1.38
CA ILE A 91 -0.42 -29.03 -1.52
C ILE A 91 0.21 -29.39 -2.87
N ALA A 92 -0.25 -28.78 -3.97
CA ALA A 92 0.28 -29.06 -5.30
C ALA A 92 1.77 -28.66 -5.46
N LYS A 93 2.25 -27.68 -4.68
CA LYS A 93 3.66 -27.29 -4.58
C LYS A 93 4.50 -28.23 -3.70
N GLY A 94 3.89 -29.23 -3.09
CA GLY A 94 4.57 -30.16 -2.19
C GLY A 94 4.87 -29.56 -0.82
N VAL A 95 4.10 -28.59 -0.36
CA VAL A 95 4.17 -28.11 1.03
C VAL A 95 3.59 -29.20 1.93
N PRO A 96 4.30 -29.66 2.98
CA PRO A 96 3.74 -30.59 3.96
C PRO A 96 2.47 -30.02 4.60
N PHE A 97 1.47 -30.85 4.88
CA PHE A 97 0.22 -30.38 5.48
C PHE A 97 0.43 -29.64 6.80
N ASP A 98 1.37 -30.10 7.63
CA ASP A 98 1.70 -29.44 8.90
C ASP A 98 2.27 -28.03 8.69
N ASP A 99 2.79 -27.73 7.49
CA ASP A 99 3.34 -26.45 7.05
C ASP A 99 2.39 -25.57 6.24
N ILE A 100 1.09 -25.91 6.19
CA ILE A 100 0.07 -25.05 5.58
C ILE A 100 -0.79 -24.46 6.70
N ASP A 101 -0.96 -23.14 6.72
CA ASP A 101 -1.94 -22.51 7.59
C ASP A 101 -3.36 -22.94 7.17
N PRO A 102 -4.12 -23.64 8.01
CA PRO A 102 -5.48 -24.07 7.67
C PRO A 102 -6.48 -22.92 7.54
N SER A 103 -6.15 -21.73 8.06
CA SER A 103 -7.05 -20.57 8.03
C SER A 103 -7.00 -19.76 6.74
N ASP A 104 -5.88 -19.76 6.03
CA ASP A 104 -5.70 -18.96 4.81
C ASP A 104 -4.90 -19.66 3.69
N GLY A 105 -4.38 -20.86 3.92
CA GLY A 105 -3.62 -21.66 2.96
C GLY A 105 -2.16 -21.24 2.75
N THR A 106 -1.62 -20.36 3.60
CA THR A 106 -0.25 -19.84 3.51
C THR A 106 0.78 -20.92 3.82
N ASP A 107 1.90 -20.90 3.09
CA ASP A 107 3.08 -21.75 3.34
C ASP A 107 3.86 -21.22 4.56
N LEU A 108 3.92 -22.03 5.61
CA LEU A 108 4.55 -21.72 6.90
C LEU A 108 5.96 -22.32 7.03
N ARG A 109 6.61 -22.70 5.93
CA ARG A 109 7.99 -23.19 5.96
C ARG A 109 8.98 -22.05 6.24
N HIS A 110 10.12 -22.42 6.83
CA HIS A 110 11.15 -21.47 7.24
C HIS A 110 11.66 -20.56 6.10
N HIS A 111 11.81 -21.07 4.88
CA HIS A 111 12.26 -20.24 3.75
C HIS A 111 11.24 -19.15 3.35
N VAL A 112 9.94 -19.37 3.56
CA VAL A 112 8.89 -18.36 3.31
C VAL A 112 8.93 -17.28 4.38
N TYR A 113 9.16 -17.66 5.64
CA TYR A 113 9.43 -16.73 6.72
C TYR A 113 10.61 -15.80 6.37
N LEU A 114 11.73 -16.37 5.94
CA LEU A 114 12.91 -15.59 5.53
C LEU A 114 12.63 -14.70 4.33
N ALA A 115 11.90 -15.19 3.32
CA ALA A 115 11.54 -14.40 2.15
C ALA A 115 10.61 -13.22 2.51
N ASN A 116 9.67 -13.43 3.43
CA ASN A 116 8.79 -12.38 3.94
C ASN A 116 9.57 -11.35 4.77
N ARG A 117 10.54 -11.79 5.56
CA ARG A 117 11.44 -10.89 6.29
C ARG A 117 12.30 -10.06 5.33
N GLU A 118 12.77 -10.67 4.24
CA GLU A 118 13.54 -9.97 3.20
C GLU A 118 12.70 -8.93 2.46
N SER A 119 11.44 -9.25 2.10
CA SER A 119 10.57 -8.30 1.40
C SER A 119 10.25 -7.08 2.26
N TRP A 120 10.11 -7.23 3.58
CA TRP A 120 10.02 -6.09 4.50
C TRP A 120 11.28 -5.24 4.49
N ARG A 121 12.47 -5.84 4.40
CA ARG A 121 13.74 -5.10 4.29
C ARG A 121 13.80 -4.32 3.00
N GLU A 122 13.51 -4.96 1.87
CA GLU A 122 13.48 -4.30 0.56
C GLU A 122 12.46 -3.15 0.53
N HIS A 123 11.29 -3.32 1.16
CA HIS A 123 10.28 -2.27 1.28
C HIS A 123 10.82 -1.05 2.03
N VAL A 124 11.42 -1.26 3.21
CA VAL A 124 11.99 -0.19 4.05
C VAL A 124 13.21 0.46 3.41
N GLU A 125 14.07 -0.30 2.74
CA GLU A 125 15.21 0.23 2.00
C GLU A 125 14.76 1.11 0.83
N GLY A 126 13.69 0.72 0.12
CA GLY A 126 13.18 1.46 -1.04
C GLY A 126 12.35 2.69 -0.68
N HIS A 127 11.63 2.68 0.44
CA HIS A 127 10.62 3.71 0.77
C HIS A 127 10.89 4.46 2.08
N GLY A 128 11.89 4.02 2.85
CA GLY A 128 12.11 4.46 4.22
C GLY A 128 11.16 3.81 5.22
N TRP A 129 11.50 3.89 6.50
CA TRP A 129 10.64 3.43 7.59
C TRP A 129 9.67 4.53 8.03
N SER A 130 8.37 4.24 8.01
CA SER A 130 7.34 5.06 8.61
C SER A 130 6.79 4.43 9.88
N GLU A 131 7.04 5.07 11.01
CA GLU A 131 6.48 4.64 12.30
C GLU A 131 4.95 4.64 12.31
N HIS A 132 4.30 5.47 11.49
CA HIS A 132 2.85 5.55 11.43
C HIS A 132 2.23 4.51 10.50
N TYR A 133 2.84 4.25 9.34
CA TYR A 133 2.26 3.38 8.31
C TYR A 133 2.83 1.96 8.33
N ASP A 134 4.14 1.80 8.50
CA ASP A 134 4.79 0.49 8.38
C ASP A 134 4.74 -0.28 9.70
N ARG A 135 4.89 0.41 10.84
CA ARG A 135 4.90 -0.25 12.15
C ARG A 135 3.68 -1.13 12.43
N PRO A 136 2.42 -0.68 12.23
CA PRO A 136 1.27 -1.54 12.54
C PRO A 136 1.21 -2.80 11.67
N ALA A 137 1.47 -2.65 10.36
CA ALA A 137 1.47 -3.76 9.43
C ALA A 137 2.64 -4.73 9.68
N TYR A 138 3.78 -4.19 10.08
CA TYR A 138 4.94 -4.96 10.54
C TYR A 138 4.62 -5.77 11.80
N GLU A 139 4.05 -5.14 12.83
CA GLU A 139 3.71 -5.79 14.10
C GLU A 139 2.67 -6.92 13.87
N GLU A 140 1.70 -6.69 12.98
CA GLU A 140 0.73 -7.70 12.56
C GLU A 140 1.41 -8.88 11.85
N ALA A 141 2.32 -8.62 10.91
CA ALA A 141 3.06 -9.67 10.21
C ALA A 141 3.95 -10.49 11.17
N PHE A 142 4.64 -9.83 12.10
CA PHE A 142 5.45 -10.51 13.11
C PHE A 142 4.59 -11.35 14.05
N ALA A 143 3.47 -10.80 14.54
CA ALA A 143 2.54 -11.53 15.40
C ALA A 143 1.93 -12.75 14.69
N TYR A 144 1.64 -12.64 13.40
CA TYR A 144 1.16 -13.76 12.57
C TYR A 144 2.14 -14.94 12.60
N TRP A 145 3.44 -14.68 12.38
CA TRP A 145 4.48 -15.70 12.40
C TRP A 145 4.74 -16.24 13.81
N ALA A 146 4.80 -15.36 14.82
CA ALA A 146 5.04 -15.75 16.20
C ALA A 146 3.95 -16.70 16.74
N ALA A 147 2.69 -16.50 16.33
CA ALA A 147 1.58 -17.35 16.74
C ALA A 147 1.62 -18.77 16.12
N ARG A 148 2.16 -18.91 14.91
CA ARG A 148 2.09 -20.16 14.12
C ARG A 148 3.40 -20.94 14.09
N ARG A 149 4.52 -20.23 14.22
CA ARG A 149 5.89 -20.72 14.11
C ARG A 149 6.81 -19.96 15.07
N PRO A 150 6.58 -20.05 16.39
CA PRO A 150 7.35 -19.30 17.38
C PRO A 150 8.86 -19.57 17.27
N GLN A 151 9.26 -20.77 16.86
CA GLN A 151 10.66 -21.16 16.66
C GLN A 151 11.38 -20.35 15.56
N PHE A 152 10.66 -19.67 14.66
CA PHE A 152 11.27 -18.80 13.65
C PHE A 152 11.45 -17.37 14.16
N THR A 153 10.56 -16.93 15.05
CA THR A 153 10.59 -15.57 15.62
C THR A 153 11.40 -15.47 16.92
N GLU A 154 11.73 -16.60 17.56
CA GLU A 154 12.46 -16.61 18.82
C GLU A 154 13.85 -15.98 18.66
N GLY A 155 14.06 -14.85 19.34
CA GLY A 155 15.31 -14.09 19.25
C GLY A 155 15.50 -13.29 17.95
N ASP A 156 14.56 -13.36 17.00
CA ASP A 156 14.60 -12.54 15.79
C ASP A 156 13.94 -11.19 16.07
N ASN A 157 14.65 -10.12 15.75
CA ASN A 157 14.16 -8.76 15.89
C ASN A 157 14.20 -8.11 14.51
N TRP A 158 13.16 -8.33 13.69
CA TRP A 158 13.23 -7.79 12.34
C TRP A 158 13.37 -6.26 12.38
N VAL A 159 12.74 -5.53 13.31
CA VAL A 159 12.85 -4.05 13.38
C VAL A 159 14.31 -3.61 13.54
N ALA A 160 15.07 -4.24 14.45
CA ALA A 160 16.47 -3.90 14.63
C ALA A 160 17.30 -4.13 13.35
N ASP A 161 16.93 -5.14 12.57
CA ASP A 161 17.57 -5.48 11.30
C ASP A 161 17.02 -4.70 10.09
N LEU A 162 15.84 -4.08 10.22
CA LEU A 162 15.17 -3.23 9.22
C LEU A 162 15.58 -1.76 9.34
N ILE A 163 16.02 -1.32 10.54
CA ILE A 163 16.52 0.02 10.79
C ILE A 163 18.08 0.06 10.87
N PRO A 164 18.85 -0.37 9.86
CA PRO A 164 20.25 0.04 9.75
C PRO A 164 20.36 1.50 9.30
N THR A 165 20.70 2.39 10.24
CA THR A 165 21.51 3.61 10.04
C THR A 165 21.03 4.74 9.12
N HIS A 166 19.74 4.94 8.83
CA HIS A 166 19.29 6.20 8.18
C HIS A 166 19.43 7.45 9.08
N THR A 167 19.77 7.28 10.37
CA THR A 167 20.05 8.39 11.29
C THR A 167 21.47 8.96 11.23
N ARG A 168 22.38 8.45 10.38
CA ARG A 168 23.79 8.92 10.37
C ARG A 168 24.12 10.05 9.39
N THR A 169 23.23 10.45 8.48
CA THR A 169 23.61 11.38 7.40
C THR A 169 23.14 12.83 7.57
N GLU A 170 22.31 13.17 8.57
CA GLU A 170 21.78 14.54 8.71
C GLU A 170 22.44 15.43 9.79
N ARG A 171 23.58 15.04 10.38
CA ARG A 171 24.28 15.87 11.39
C ARG A 171 25.77 16.15 11.15
N GLN A 172 26.23 16.14 9.90
CA GLN A 172 27.54 16.71 9.56
C GLN A 172 27.50 17.42 8.20
N ALA A 173 26.91 18.62 8.18
CA ALA A 173 27.32 19.66 7.24
C ALA A 173 27.99 20.76 8.09
N PRO A 174 29.24 21.16 7.76
CA PRO A 174 30.04 22.14 8.52
C PRO A 174 29.50 23.57 8.44
#